data_AF-A0A820YFA9-F1
#
_entry.id   AF-A0A820YFA9-F1
#
_cell.length_a   1.000
_cell.length_b   1.000
_cell.length_c   1.000
_cell.angle_alpha   90.00
_cell.angle_beta   90.00
_cell.angle_gamma   90.00
#
_symmetry.space_group_name_H-M   'P 1'
#
loop_
_entity.id
_entity.type
_entity.pdbx_description
1 polymer ?
#
loop_
_entity_poly.entity_id
_entity_poly.type
_entity_poly.pdbx_seq_one_letter_code
_entity_poly.pdbx_strand_id
1 'polypeptide(L)'
;GADIFSTPINLEIQWVSSELAIAAIERCGGVITTRYFDPVSLSALIDAKKFFERGEPIPRCETPPINAIEYYTDPKQRGYLANPDIIREERQRLAQKYGYKLPDPSKLSQLFRLRKDPRQIFYGLEPGWLVNLKDQTILKPTDKKFQTFYHS
;
A
#
# COMPACT_ATOMS: atom_id res chain seq x y z
N GLY A 1 15.53 11.70 13.58
CA GLY A 1 14.98 12.34 12.37
C GLY A 1 13.53 12.80 12.52
N ALA A 2 12.77 12.27 13.48
CA ALA A 2 11.37 12.65 13.69
C ALA A 2 11.17 14.16 13.97
N ASP A 3 12.15 14.80 14.60
CA ASP A 3 12.05 16.23 14.97
C ASP A 3 12.19 17.17 13.78
N ILE A 4 12.99 16.79 12.78
CA ILE A 4 13.26 17.59 11.57
C ILE A 4 12.35 17.23 10.39
N PHE A 5 11.68 16.08 10.46
CA PHE A 5 10.78 15.64 9.41
C PHE A 5 9.55 16.56 9.32
N SER A 6 9.34 17.14 8.14
CA SER A 6 8.33 18.19 7.88
C SER A 6 7.56 18.01 6.57
N THR A 7 7.81 16.94 5.82
CA THR A 7 7.25 16.76 4.48
C THR A 7 6.01 15.86 4.51
N PRO A 8 4.86 16.29 3.97
CA PRO A 8 3.70 15.42 3.81
C PRO A 8 3.94 14.43 2.67
N ILE A 9 3.95 13.13 2.99
CA ILE A 9 4.16 12.03 2.02
C ILE A 9 3.16 10.89 2.26
N ASN A 10 2.73 10.23 1.18
CA ASN A 10 1.96 8.99 1.24
C ASN A 10 2.95 7.82 1.10
N LEU A 11 3.16 7.10 2.19
CA LEU A 11 4.13 6.01 2.29
C LEU A 11 3.45 4.66 2.42
N GLU A 12 3.93 3.71 1.63
CA GLU A 12 3.63 2.29 1.77
C GLU A 12 4.94 1.57 2.08
N ILE A 13 5.00 0.91 3.24
CA ILE A 13 6.19 0.20 3.70
C ILE A 13 5.82 -1.15 4.29
N GLN A 14 6.76 -2.09 4.39
CA GLN A 14 6.46 -3.43 4.90
C GLN A 14 6.31 -3.47 6.41
N TRP A 15 7.14 -2.70 7.12
CA TRP A 15 7.21 -2.77 8.57
C TRP A 15 7.55 -1.43 9.18
N VAL A 16 6.88 -1.11 10.28
CA VAL A 16 7.19 0.03 11.15
C VAL A 16 7.61 -0.51 12.50
N SER A 17 8.83 -0.18 12.92
CA SER A 17 9.35 -0.56 14.24
C SER A 17 9.04 0.47 15.33
N SER A 18 8.69 1.71 14.96
CA SER A 18 8.55 2.83 15.90
C SER A 18 7.23 3.56 15.71
N GLU A 19 6.43 3.60 16.77
CA GLU A 19 5.22 4.42 16.85
C GLU A 19 5.52 5.92 16.65
N LEU A 20 6.68 6.39 17.13
CA LEU A 20 7.14 7.78 16.94
C LEU A 20 7.30 8.13 15.46
N ALA A 21 7.70 7.17 14.61
CA ALA A 21 7.82 7.40 13.17
C ALA A 21 6.44 7.62 12.52
N ILE A 22 5.44 6.84 12.93
CA ILE A 22 4.03 7.01 12.51
C ILE A 22 3.56 8.41 12.90
N ALA A 23 3.77 8.79 14.18
CA ALA A 23 3.38 10.09 14.69
C ALA A 23 4.04 11.25 13.92
N ALA A 24 5.34 11.14 13.62
CA ALA A 24 6.07 12.17 12.87
C ALA A 24 5.51 12.37 11.45
N ILE A 25 5.17 11.29 10.75
CA ILE A 25 4.58 11.34 9.41
C ILE A 25 3.17 11.92 9.47
N GLU A 26 2.33 11.42 10.38
CA GLU A 26 0.93 11.84 10.50
C GLU A 26 0.79 13.29 10.99
N ARG A 27 1.72 13.77 11.82
CA ARG A 27 1.83 15.18 12.26
C ARG A 27 2.03 16.13 11.08
N CYS A 28 2.83 15.72 10.10
CA CYS A 28 3.06 16.52 8.89
C CYS A 28 1.89 16.45 7.91
N GLY A 29 0.87 15.62 8.18
CA GLY A 29 -0.24 15.34 7.28
C GLY A 29 0.04 14.27 6.24
N GLY A 30 1.12 13.52 6.41
CA GLY A 30 1.37 12.31 5.63
C GLY A 30 0.39 11.18 5.97
N VAL A 31 0.45 10.15 5.13
CA VAL A 31 -0.26 8.89 5.32
C VAL A 31 0.77 7.78 5.29
N ILE A 32 0.67 6.85 6.21
CA ILE A 32 1.51 5.66 6.25
C ILE A 32 0.62 4.43 6.24
N THR A 33 0.98 3.45 5.42
CA THR A 33 0.30 2.15 5.34
C THR A 33 1.35 1.06 5.41
N THR A 34 1.13 0.06 6.27
CA THR A 34 1.96 -1.14 6.30
C THR A 34 1.36 -2.22 5.41
N ARG A 35 2.18 -2.76 4.52
CA ARG A 35 1.74 -3.73 3.50
C ARG A 35 2.73 -4.86 3.32
N TYR A 36 2.19 -6.07 3.28
CA TYR A 36 2.95 -7.26 2.92
C TYR A 36 3.14 -7.35 1.41
N PHE A 37 4.33 -7.80 0.99
CA PHE A 37 4.60 -8.24 -0.37
C PHE A 37 5.20 -9.63 -0.30
N ASP A 38 4.62 -10.57 -1.05
CA ASP A 38 5.24 -11.88 -1.23
C ASP A 38 6.54 -11.76 -2.06
N PRO A 39 7.42 -12.78 -2.05
CA PRO A 39 8.71 -12.70 -2.74
C PRO A 39 8.62 -12.40 -4.23
N VAL A 40 7.58 -12.86 -4.92
CA VAL A 40 7.38 -12.63 -6.36
C VAL A 40 6.96 -11.18 -6.57
N SER A 41 5.97 -10.70 -5.81
CA SER A 41 5.52 -9.31 -5.85
C SER A 41 6.63 -8.31 -5.50
N LEU A 42 7.45 -8.62 -4.50
CA LEU A 42 8.58 -7.77 -4.11
C LEU A 42 9.64 -7.73 -5.21
N SER A 43 9.97 -8.88 -5.81
CA SER A 43 10.90 -8.94 -6.94
C SER A 43 10.40 -8.13 -8.14
N ALA A 44 9.09 -8.16 -8.40
CA ALA A 44 8.46 -7.39 -9.46
C ALA A 44 8.52 -5.87 -9.19
N LEU A 45 8.44 -5.44 -7.93
CA LEU A 45 8.55 -4.02 -7.56
C LEU A 45 9.99 -3.49 -7.58
N ILE A 46 10.97 -4.33 -7.23
CA ILE A 46 12.39 -3.95 -7.24
C ILE A 46 12.88 -3.65 -8.66
N ASP A 47 12.52 -4.49 -9.63
CA ASP A 47 12.88 -4.31 -11.04
C ASP A 47 11.67 -4.61 -11.94
N ALA A 48 10.78 -3.63 -12.04
CA ALA A 48 9.56 -3.73 -12.84
C ALA A 48 9.86 -3.94 -14.32
N LYS A 49 10.95 -3.33 -14.84
CA LYS A 49 11.34 -3.49 -16.24
C LYS A 49 11.70 -4.95 -16.54
N LYS A 50 12.61 -5.53 -15.75
CA LYS A 50 13.00 -6.94 -15.90
C LYS A 50 11.84 -7.89 -15.66
N PHE A 51 10.89 -7.53 -14.80
CA PHE A 51 9.66 -8.29 -14.62
C PHE A 51 8.81 -8.29 -15.90
N PHE A 52 8.51 -7.13 -16.48
CA PHE A 52 7.71 -7.03 -17.71
C PHE A 52 8.39 -7.62 -18.95
N GLU A 53 9.72 -7.63 -19.00
CA GLU A 53 10.49 -8.30 -20.06
C GLU A 53 10.27 -9.82 -20.12
N ARG A 54 9.75 -10.45 -19.06
CA ARG A 54 9.42 -11.89 -19.05
C ARG A 54 8.21 -12.23 -19.93
N GLY A 55 7.37 -11.24 -20.24
CA GLY A 55 6.14 -11.47 -21.01
C GLY A 55 5.08 -12.26 -20.22
N GLU A 56 5.12 -12.21 -18.89
CA GLU A 56 4.14 -12.84 -18.01
C GLU A 56 3.07 -11.83 -17.56
N PRO A 57 1.80 -12.26 -17.38
CA PRO A 57 0.77 -11.39 -16.81
C PRO A 57 1.11 -11.05 -15.35
N ILE A 58 0.68 -9.86 -14.91
CA ILE A 58 0.89 -9.41 -13.53
C ILE A 58 0.18 -10.38 -12.56
N PRO A 59 0.88 -11.03 -11.63
CA PRO A 59 0.24 -11.92 -10.67
C PRO A 59 -0.55 -11.13 -9.62
N ARG A 60 -1.41 -11.82 -8.87
CA ARG A 60 -1.99 -11.28 -7.64
C ARG A 60 -0.95 -11.35 -6.54
N CYS A 61 -0.86 -10.30 -5.72
CA CYS A 61 -0.09 -10.34 -4.49
C CYS A 61 -0.71 -11.35 -3.52
N GLU A 62 0.11 -12.18 -2.90
CA GLU A 62 -0.37 -13.13 -1.91
C GLU A 62 -0.62 -12.48 -0.55
N THR A 63 -1.49 -13.11 0.24
CA THR A 63 -1.75 -12.68 1.61
C THR A 63 -0.54 -12.98 2.51
N PRO A 64 -0.34 -12.22 3.59
CA PRO A 64 0.72 -12.50 4.55
C PRO A 64 0.56 -13.90 5.16
N PRO A 65 1.67 -14.55 5.54
CA PRO A 65 1.63 -15.81 6.27
C PRO A 65 0.96 -15.64 7.64
N ILE A 66 0.50 -16.75 8.23
CA ILE A 66 -0.26 -16.77 9.49
C ILE A 66 0.48 -16.06 10.63
N ASN A 67 1.81 -16.19 10.70
CA ASN A 67 2.63 -15.53 11.73
C ASN A 67 2.76 -14.00 11.55
N ALA A 68 2.35 -13.45 10.41
CA ALA A 68 2.44 -12.02 10.11
C ALA A 68 1.07 -11.37 9.88
N ILE A 69 -0.01 -12.15 9.72
CA ILE A 69 -1.34 -11.61 9.42
C ILE A 69 -1.86 -10.69 10.52
N GLU A 70 -1.57 -11.00 11.79
CA GLU A 70 -1.97 -10.18 12.94
C GLU A 70 -1.40 -8.76 12.84
N TYR A 71 -0.14 -8.64 12.42
CA TYR A 71 0.51 -7.34 12.24
C TYR A 71 -0.19 -6.48 11.18
N TYR A 72 -0.48 -7.05 10.02
CA TYR A 72 -1.10 -6.32 8.90
C TYR A 72 -2.60 -6.09 9.07
N THR A 73 -3.22 -6.70 10.09
CA THR A 73 -4.61 -6.47 10.50
C THR A 73 -4.69 -5.49 11.68
N ASP A 74 -3.57 -5.19 12.34
CA ASP A 74 -3.53 -4.25 13.47
C ASP A 74 -3.64 -2.78 12.98
N PRO A 75 -4.70 -2.05 13.38
CA PRO A 75 -4.86 -0.63 13.05
C PRO A 75 -3.76 0.26 13.64
N LYS A 76 -3.11 -0.13 14.75
CA LYS A 76 -1.99 0.61 15.35
C LYS A 76 -0.78 0.65 14.44
N GLN A 77 -0.56 -0.43 13.69
CA GLN A 77 0.51 -0.56 12.71
C GLN A 77 0.13 0.03 11.35
N ARG A 78 -1.09 0.58 11.21
CA ARG A 78 -1.64 1.07 9.93
C ARG A 78 -1.68 -0.02 8.86
N GLY A 79 -1.99 -1.24 9.29
CA GLY A 79 -2.08 -2.42 8.44
C GLY A 79 -3.10 -2.23 7.31
N TYR A 80 -2.71 -2.62 6.09
CA TYR A 80 -3.58 -2.53 4.92
C TYR A 80 -4.82 -3.43 4.97
N LEU A 81 -4.84 -4.45 5.84
CA LEU A 81 -5.99 -5.33 6.08
C LEU A 81 -6.85 -4.87 7.27
N ALA A 82 -6.42 -3.84 8.00
CA ALA A 82 -7.16 -3.33 9.14
C ALA A 82 -8.39 -2.51 8.69
N ASN A 83 -9.42 -2.46 9.54
CA ASN A 83 -10.60 -1.65 9.26
C ASN A 83 -10.22 -0.15 9.17
N PRO A 84 -10.53 0.54 8.06
CA PRO A 84 -10.23 1.96 7.87
C PRO A 84 -10.78 2.89 8.96
N ASP A 85 -11.94 2.58 9.54
CA ASP A 85 -12.54 3.43 10.56
C ASP A 85 -11.78 3.32 11.88
N ILE A 86 -11.34 2.11 12.25
CA ILE A 86 -10.51 1.91 13.45
C ILE A 86 -9.13 2.54 13.27
N ILE A 87 -8.56 2.51 12.06
CA ILE A 87 -7.32 3.25 11.75
C ILE A 87 -7.49 4.75 12.01
N ARG A 88 -8.63 5.34 11.65
CA ARG A 88 -8.90 6.77 11.90
C ARG A 88 -8.95 7.08 13.39
N GLU A 89 -9.57 6.21 14.19
CA GLU A 89 -9.58 6.34 15.65
C GLU A 89 -8.19 6.23 16.25
N GLU A 90 -7.39 5.24 15.85
CA GLU A 90 -6.01 5.08 16.33
C GLU A 90 -5.12 6.25 15.94
N ARG A 91 -5.36 6.88 14.78
CA ARG A 91 -4.68 8.11 14.38
C ARG A 91 -5.01 9.28 15.31
N GLN A 92 -6.27 9.41 15.73
CA GLN A 92 -6.66 10.42 16.72
C GLN A 92 -6.05 10.15 18.10
N ARG A 93 -6.07 8.90 18.57
CA ARG A 93 -5.44 8.48 19.84
C ARG A 93 -3.95 8.81 19.85
N LEU A 94 -3.25 8.51 18.75
CA LEU A 94 -1.84 8.80 18.61
C LEU A 94 -1.55 10.31 18.62
N ALA A 95 -2.36 11.10 17.93
CA ALA A 95 -2.26 12.56 17.92
C ALA A 95 -2.43 13.16 19.32
N GLN A 96 -3.38 12.64 20.11
CA GLN A 96 -3.57 13.04 21.51
C GLN A 96 -2.36 12.64 22.37
N LYS A 97 -1.87 11.40 22.23
CA LYS A 97 -0.72 10.88 22.99
C LYS A 97 0.55 11.70 22.79
N TYR A 98 0.82 12.12 21.55
CA TYR A 98 2.03 12.89 21.20
C TYR A 98 1.79 14.41 21.10
N GLY A 99 0.59 14.88 21.44
CA GLY A 99 0.28 16.31 21.57
C GLY A 99 0.27 17.12 20.27
N TYR A 100 -0.08 16.52 19.13
CA TYR A 100 -0.18 17.23 17.84
C TYR A 100 -1.60 17.24 17.29
N LYS A 101 -1.90 18.20 16.40
CA LYS A 101 -3.19 18.29 15.71
C LYS A 101 -3.10 17.60 14.35
N LEU A 102 -4.08 16.76 14.06
CA LEU A 102 -4.20 16.16 12.73
C LEU A 102 -4.67 17.23 11.73
N PRO A 103 -4.08 17.27 10.53
CA PRO A 103 -4.57 18.12 9.46
C PRO A 103 -5.94 17.64 8.95
N ASP A 104 -6.72 18.60 8.46
CA ASP A 104 -8.08 18.38 7.98
C ASP A 104 -8.11 17.41 6.78
N PRO A 105 -8.83 16.27 6.88
CA PRO A 105 -8.91 15.28 5.81
C PRO A 105 -9.53 15.83 4.52
N SER A 106 -10.33 16.90 4.61
CA SER A 106 -10.96 17.56 3.46
C SER A 106 -9.93 18.26 2.57
N LYS A 107 -8.81 18.71 3.18
CA LYS A 107 -7.72 19.41 2.51
C LYS A 107 -6.65 18.46 1.96
N LEU A 108 -6.75 17.17 2.25
CA LEU A 108 -5.84 16.17 1.69
C LEU A 108 -6.06 16.05 0.19
N SER A 109 -4.97 16.20 -0.58
CA SER A 109 -5.00 15.98 -2.01
C SER A 109 -5.36 14.52 -2.32
N GLN A 110 -5.85 14.27 -3.53
CA GLN A 110 -6.22 12.93 -3.99
C GLN A 110 -5.07 11.92 -3.83
N LEU A 111 -3.82 12.38 -3.93
CA LEU A 111 -2.61 11.58 -3.74
C LEU A 111 -2.58 10.82 -2.40
N PHE A 112 -3.01 11.46 -1.29
CA PHE A 112 -3.01 10.84 0.04
C PHE A 112 -4.20 9.90 0.27
N ARG A 113 -5.16 9.86 -0.65
CA ARG A 113 -6.29 8.94 -0.64
C ARG A 113 -6.02 7.69 -1.47
N LEU A 114 -4.99 7.72 -2.32
CA LEU A 114 -4.60 6.56 -3.13
C LEU A 114 -4.17 5.42 -2.22
N ARG A 115 -4.81 4.26 -2.43
CA ARG A 115 -4.43 2.97 -1.87
C ARG A 115 -4.61 1.92 -2.94
N LYS A 116 -3.71 0.94 -2.97
CA LYS A 116 -3.83 -0.23 -3.83
C LYS A 116 -4.80 -1.23 -3.22
N ASP A 117 -5.47 -1.99 -4.07
CA ASP A 117 -6.17 -3.19 -3.64
C ASP A 117 -5.19 -4.18 -2.93
N PRO A 118 -5.63 -4.94 -1.90
CA PRO A 118 -4.81 -5.95 -1.22
C PRO A 118 -4.11 -6.97 -2.14
N ARG A 119 -4.65 -7.25 -3.33
CA ARG A 119 -4.07 -8.18 -4.32
C ARG A 119 -3.28 -7.47 -5.42
N GLN A 120 -3.30 -6.14 -5.49
CA GLN A 120 -2.65 -5.36 -6.54
C GLN A 120 -1.18 -5.02 -6.21
N ILE A 121 -0.28 -5.25 -7.17
CA ILE A 121 1.16 -5.01 -7.00
C ILE A 121 1.53 -3.56 -7.36
N PHE A 122 1.19 -3.12 -8.57
CA PHE A 122 1.55 -1.81 -9.12
C PHE A 122 0.37 -0.83 -9.06
N TYR A 123 0.65 0.47 -8.91
CA TYR A 123 -0.39 1.49 -9.05
C TYR A 123 -0.84 1.61 -10.51
N GLY A 124 -2.15 1.53 -10.74
CA GLY A 124 -2.75 1.74 -12.07
C GLY A 124 -2.65 0.54 -13.03
N LEU A 125 -2.10 -0.60 -12.57
CA LEU A 125 -2.08 -1.85 -13.32
C LEU A 125 -2.73 -2.95 -12.48
N GLU A 126 -3.70 -3.64 -13.06
CA GLU A 126 -4.44 -4.71 -12.38
C GLU A 126 -3.76 -6.07 -12.57
N PRO A 127 -3.94 -7.01 -11.63
CA PRO A 127 -3.57 -8.40 -11.83
C PRO A 127 -4.21 -8.98 -13.09
N GLY A 128 -3.46 -9.83 -13.79
CA GLY A 128 -3.86 -10.46 -15.05
C GLY A 128 -3.57 -9.64 -16.30
N TRP A 129 -3.23 -8.36 -16.18
CA TRP A 129 -2.81 -7.55 -17.33
C TRP A 129 -1.41 -7.94 -17.78
N LEU A 130 -1.18 -7.89 -19.08
CA LEU A 130 0.12 -8.15 -19.70
C LEU A 130 0.63 -6.86 -20.34
N VAL A 131 1.82 -6.42 -19.93
CA VAL A 131 2.44 -5.19 -20.42
C VAL A 131 3.41 -5.53 -21.54
N ASN A 132 3.17 -4.97 -22.73
CA ASN A 132 4.09 -5.08 -23.86
C ASN A 132 4.93 -3.81 -23.94
N LEU A 133 6.21 -3.92 -23.56
CA LEU A 133 7.15 -2.80 -23.55
C LEU A 133 7.52 -2.31 -24.95
N LYS A 134 7.54 -3.20 -25.95
CA LYS A 134 7.95 -2.87 -27.32
C LYS A 134 6.88 -2.01 -28.01
N ASP A 135 5.64 -2.46 -27.93
CA ASP A 135 4.52 -1.78 -28.59
C ASP A 135 3.83 -0.76 -27.67
N GLN A 136 4.29 -0.62 -26.42
CA GLN A 136 3.73 0.27 -25.40
C GLN A 136 2.22 0.06 -25.18
N THR A 137 1.79 -1.20 -25.18
CA THR A 137 0.38 -1.59 -25.02
C THR A 137 0.17 -2.44 -23.78
N ILE A 138 -1.07 -2.43 -23.29
CA ILE A 138 -1.53 -3.28 -22.20
C ILE A 138 -2.60 -4.21 -22.73
N LEU A 139 -2.34 -5.51 -22.66
CA LEU A 139 -3.28 -6.56 -23.03
C LEU A 139 -4.06 -6.99 -21.79
N LYS A 140 -5.39 -6.95 -21.88
CA LYS A 140 -6.29 -7.28 -20.78
C LYS A 140 -6.97 -8.63 -21.05
N PRO A 141 -7.17 -9.48 -20.03
CA PRO A 141 -7.86 -10.75 -20.21
C PRO A 141 -9.32 -10.52 -20.62
N THR A 142 -9.75 -11.18 -21.69
CA THR A 142 -11.13 -11.10 -22.20
C THR A 142 -12.00 -12.25 -21.71
N ASP A 143 -11.42 -13.41 -21.45
CA ASP A 143 -12.13 -14.57 -20.91
C ASP A 143 -12.58 -14.30 -19.47
N LYS A 144 -13.88 -14.51 -19.23
CA LYS A 144 -14.51 -14.37 -17.92
C LYS A 144 -13.84 -15.23 -16.86
N LYS A 145 -13.34 -16.42 -17.21
CA LYS A 145 -12.65 -17.31 -16.27
C LYS A 145 -11.41 -16.63 -15.68
N PHE A 146 -10.60 -16.00 -16.52
CA PHE A 146 -9.41 -15.29 -16.07
C PHE A 146 -9.76 -14.00 -15.31
N GLN A 147 -10.77 -13.26 -15.76
CA GLN A 147 -11.25 -12.07 -15.04
C GLN A 147 -11.69 -12.43 -13.62
N THR A 148 -12.52 -13.46 -13.45
CA THR A 148 -12.94 -13.93 -12.12
C THR A 148 -11.76 -14.39 -11.28
N PHE A 149 -10.81 -15.12 -11.86
CA PHE A 149 -9.62 -15.56 -11.14
C PHE A 149 -8.79 -14.38 -10.62
N TYR A 150 -8.51 -13.37 -11.44
CA TYR A 150 -7.68 -12.22 -11.07
C TYR A 150 -8.38 -11.18 -10.19
N HIS A 151 -9.72 -11.14 -10.17
CA HIS A 151 -10.51 -10.26 -9.31
C HIS A 151 -11.05 -10.94 -8.03
N SER A 152 -10.76 -12.23 -7.84
CA SER A 152 -11.09 -12.97 -6.61
C SER A 152 -10.11 -12.74 -5.47
#